data_AF-A0A2E2EDU0-F1
#
_entry.id   AF-A0A2E2EDU0-F1
#
_cell.length_a   1.000
_cell.length_b   1.000
_cell.length_c   1.000
_cell.angle_alpha   90.00
_cell.angle_beta   90.00
_cell.angle_gamma   90.00
#
_symmetry.space_group_name_H-M   'P 1'
#
loop_
_entity.id
_entity.type
_entity.pdbx_description
1 polymer ?
#
loop_
_entity_poly.entity_id
_entity_poly.type
_entity_poly.pdbx_seq_one_letter_code
_entity_poly.pdbx_strand_id
1 'polypeptide(L)'
;MKNNKIQFLLVFFVTMFSFNTFGIDYFWLASVPLEDGSRLGGVEVGEMSDDKVKRFFNKGFNVLNYVEVNGVFKQEIKEVKLGNELFIFDQEYDTGDDHIGIRLRRSLAIKSQDVKMVYGVVAIPSKYKVEDVKILNLVESKNENEIYLNAVKENKGGVLSAKNITEVLSRKKYFSIFSDPENPRFATDGGVLFLDKKPVFYNYHGFSPFVNESRSIGFLFKVDGRLCLLARFGYSMQRKGWIEKMTYDYYLIDLERAKGYLPMHLREEK
;
A
#
# COMPACT_ATOMS: atom_id res chain seq x y z
N MET A 1 -34.67 -43.00 -35.00
CA MET A 1 -33.95 -43.63 -33.86
C MET A 1 -33.19 -42.56 -33.10
N LYS A 2 -33.40 -42.50 -31.77
CA LYS A 2 -32.57 -41.88 -30.71
C LYS A 2 -32.41 -40.34 -30.76
N ASN A 3 -33.06 -39.63 -29.83
CA ASN A 3 -32.50 -39.13 -28.55
C ASN A 3 -31.43 -38.05 -28.78
N ASN A 4 -31.36 -36.92 -28.07
CA ASN A 4 -32.03 -36.44 -26.86
C ASN A 4 -31.59 -34.98 -26.66
N LYS A 5 -32.41 -34.24 -25.89
CA LYS A 5 -32.03 -33.19 -24.91
C LYS A 5 -31.30 -31.93 -25.38
N ILE A 6 -32.02 -30.81 -25.20
CA ILE A 6 -31.71 -29.63 -24.34
C ILE A 6 -30.30 -29.04 -24.44
N GLN A 7 -30.26 -27.69 -24.39
CA GLN A 7 -29.23 -26.80 -23.79
C GLN A 7 -28.80 -25.75 -24.83
N PHE A 8 -28.73 -24.45 -24.58
CA PHE A 8 -29.01 -23.57 -23.45
C PHE A 8 -29.16 -22.17 -24.07
N LEU A 9 -29.96 -21.31 -23.45
CA LEU A 9 -29.97 -19.87 -23.72
C LEU A 9 -28.55 -19.31 -23.48
N LEU A 10 -27.94 -18.64 -24.45
CA LEU A 10 -26.70 -17.89 -24.25
C LEU A 10 -26.98 -16.42 -24.51
N VAL A 11 -27.50 -15.77 -23.47
CA VAL A 11 -27.52 -14.31 -23.35
C VAL A 11 -26.06 -13.88 -23.19
N PHE A 12 -25.54 -13.18 -24.19
CA PHE A 12 -24.25 -12.50 -24.09
C PHE A 12 -24.42 -11.30 -23.16
N PHE A 13 -24.15 -11.47 -21.88
CA PHE A 13 -23.76 -10.35 -21.02
C PHE A 13 -22.29 -10.08 -21.26
N VAL A 14 -21.95 -9.14 -22.15
CA VAL A 14 -20.67 -8.43 -22.07
C VAL A 14 -20.81 -7.41 -20.96
N THR A 15 -20.90 -7.87 -19.73
CA THR A 15 -20.46 -7.07 -18.61
C THR A 15 -18.95 -7.12 -18.63
N MET A 16 -18.31 -6.13 -19.25
CA MET A 16 -16.98 -5.72 -18.82
C MET A 16 -17.10 -5.20 -17.40
N PHE A 17 -17.25 -6.11 -16.43
CA PHE A 17 -16.75 -5.85 -15.10
C PHE A 17 -15.25 -5.75 -15.31
N SER A 18 -14.73 -4.51 -15.40
CA SER A 18 -13.39 -4.26 -14.93
C SER A 18 -13.40 -4.68 -13.47
N PHE A 19 -13.14 -5.96 -13.22
CA PHE A 19 -12.88 -6.42 -11.88
C PHE A 19 -11.66 -5.60 -11.45
N ASN A 20 -11.89 -4.57 -10.61
CA ASN A 20 -10.89 -4.06 -9.67
C ASN A 20 -10.63 -5.21 -8.67
N THR A 21 -10.21 -6.39 -9.15
CA THR A 21 -10.05 -7.61 -8.36
C THR A 21 -8.99 -7.44 -7.27
N PHE A 22 -8.21 -6.36 -7.34
CA PHE A 22 -7.08 -6.07 -6.47
C PHE A 22 -7.20 -4.77 -5.66
N GLY A 23 -8.33 -4.04 -5.73
CA GLY A 23 -8.59 -2.89 -4.86
C GLY A 23 -8.22 -1.53 -5.43
N ILE A 24 -7.63 -0.65 -4.60
CA ILE A 24 -7.16 0.68 -5.02
C ILE A 24 -5.87 0.49 -5.80
N ASP A 25 -5.85 0.84 -7.09
CA ASP A 25 -4.59 0.86 -7.85
C ASP A 25 -3.73 2.01 -7.32
N TYR A 26 -2.49 1.74 -6.94
CA TYR A 26 -1.55 2.79 -6.54
C TYR A 26 -0.13 2.34 -6.87
N PHE A 27 0.76 3.31 -7.05
CA PHE A 27 2.09 3.08 -7.62
C PHE A 27 3.17 3.67 -6.74
N TRP A 28 4.35 3.05 -6.74
CA TRP A 28 5.55 3.67 -6.21
C TRP A 28 6.13 4.62 -7.25
N LEU A 29 6.46 5.84 -6.83
CA LEU A 29 7.36 6.73 -7.56
C LEU A 29 8.83 6.26 -7.59
N ALA A 30 9.32 5.98 -8.79
CA ALA A 30 10.72 5.70 -9.08
C ALA A 30 11.40 6.89 -9.76
N SER A 31 12.73 6.94 -9.66
CA SER A 31 13.56 7.80 -10.50
C SER A 31 13.86 7.08 -11.82
N VAL A 32 13.69 7.80 -12.92
CA VAL A 32 14.00 7.37 -14.28
C VAL A 32 15.29 8.07 -14.72
N PRO A 33 16.45 7.39 -14.75
CA PRO A 33 17.68 7.99 -15.29
C PRO A 33 17.56 8.22 -16.80
N LEU A 34 18.04 9.36 -17.26
CA LEU A 34 18.12 9.75 -18.67
C LEU A 34 19.57 9.67 -19.17
N GLU A 35 19.75 9.64 -20.48
CA GLU A 35 21.07 9.49 -21.13
C GLU A 35 22.06 10.60 -20.76
N ASP A 36 21.57 11.81 -20.51
CA ASP A 36 22.36 12.97 -20.08
C ASP A 36 22.73 12.94 -18.58
N GLY A 37 22.39 11.87 -17.87
CA GLY A 37 22.59 11.70 -16.43
C GLY A 37 21.55 12.41 -15.56
N SER A 38 20.62 13.16 -16.16
CA SER A 38 19.50 13.75 -15.44
C SER A 38 18.48 12.68 -15.04
N ARG A 39 17.52 13.07 -14.20
CA ARG A 39 16.52 12.15 -13.64
C ARG A 39 15.14 12.73 -13.76
N LEU A 40 14.22 11.90 -14.25
CA LEU A 40 12.80 12.19 -14.32
C LEU A 40 12.04 11.38 -13.25
N GLY A 41 10.96 11.93 -12.71
CA GLY A 41 10.05 11.15 -11.87
C GLY A 41 9.21 10.19 -12.71
N GLY A 42 8.97 8.98 -12.22
CA GLY A 42 8.09 8.01 -12.87
C GLY A 42 7.37 7.12 -11.86
N VAL A 43 6.38 6.35 -12.31
CA VAL A 43 5.75 5.29 -11.52
C VAL A 43 6.28 3.93 -11.94
N GLU A 44 6.63 3.08 -10.99
CA GLU A 44 7.03 1.70 -11.27
C GLU A 44 5.81 0.85 -11.65
N VAL A 45 5.90 0.13 -12.75
CA VAL A 45 4.85 -0.76 -13.26
C VAL A 45 5.22 -2.24 -13.21
N GLY A 46 6.42 -2.57 -12.71
CA GLY A 46 6.88 -3.95 -12.56
C GLY A 46 6.95 -4.72 -13.88
N GLU A 47 6.61 -6.01 -13.85
CA GLU A 47 6.73 -6.94 -15.00
C GLU A 47 5.48 -6.92 -15.93
N MET A 48 4.65 -5.88 -15.88
CA MET A 48 3.38 -5.85 -16.62
C MET A 48 3.52 -5.77 -18.14
N SER A 49 2.73 -6.53 -18.90
CA SER A 49 2.70 -6.47 -20.37
C SER A 49 2.48 -5.06 -20.94
N ASP A 50 3.11 -4.73 -22.06
CA ASP A 50 3.02 -3.40 -22.71
C ASP A 50 1.57 -2.95 -22.92
N ASP A 51 0.70 -3.85 -23.36
CA ASP A 51 -0.70 -3.52 -23.64
C ASP A 51 -1.52 -3.20 -22.37
N LYS A 52 -1.16 -3.78 -21.22
CA LYS A 52 -1.75 -3.40 -19.93
C LYS A 52 -1.17 -2.07 -19.45
N VAL A 53 0.13 -1.88 -19.56
CA VAL A 53 0.83 -0.64 -19.15
C VAL A 53 0.30 0.57 -19.94
N LYS A 54 0.04 0.41 -21.25
CA LYS A 54 -0.57 1.43 -22.12
C LYS A 54 -1.90 1.97 -21.58
N ARG A 55 -2.65 1.22 -20.77
CA ARG A 55 -3.91 1.68 -20.17
C ARG A 55 -3.73 2.84 -19.18
N PHE A 56 -2.52 2.99 -18.63
CA PHE A 56 -2.16 4.07 -17.71
C PHE A 56 -1.60 5.30 -18.43
N PHE A 57 -1.36 5.23 -19.74
CA PHE A 57 -0.79 6.34 -20.49
C PHE A 57 -1.70 7.56 -20.42
N ASN A 58 -1.09 8.73 -20.18
CA ASN A 58 -1.80 10.00 -20.12
C ASN A 58 -2.93 10.03 -19.07
N LYS A 59 -2.96 9.10 -18.11
CA LYS A 59 -3.93 9.13 -16.99
C LYS A 59 -3.44 10.09 -15.91
N GLY A 60 -4.40 10.72 -15.22
CA GLY A 60 -4.15 11.61 -14.08
C GLY A 60 -3.91 10.84 -12.79
N PHE A 61 -3.01 11.36 -11.97
CA PHE A 61 -2.64 10.82 -10.67
C PHE A 61 -2.48 11.93 -9.64
N ASN A 62 -2.82 11.61 -8.40
CA ASN A 62 -2.53 12.39 -7.21
C ASN A 62 -1.29 11.79 -6.54
N VAL A 63 -0.26 12.61 -6.36
CA VAL A 63 1.01 12.26 -5.71
C VAL A 63 1.01 12.87 -4.31
N LEU A 64 1.17 12.02 -3.28
CA LEU A 64 1.11 12.42 -1.86
C LEU A 64 2.50 12.71 -1.29
N ASN A 65 3.00 13.93 -1.47
CA ASN A 65 4.34 14.32 -1.06
C ASN A 65 4.40 14.90 0.36
N TYR A 66 5.61 14.93 0.93
CA TYR A 66 5.91 15.71 2.11
C TYR A 66 7.20 16.51 1.93
N VAL A 67 7.27 17.67 2.58
CA VAL A 67 8.45 18.53 2.62
C VAL A 67 8.72 18.90 4.07
N GLU A 68 9.97 18.75 4.50
CA GLU A 68 10.42 19.25 5.79
C GLU A 68 10.74 20.75 5.69
N VAL A 69 10.06 21.58 6.48
CA VAL A 69 10.30 23.02 6.55
C VAL A 69 10.53 23.38 8.02
N ASN A 70 11.74 23.83 8.35
CA ASN A 70 12.14 24.18 9.71
C ASN A 70 11.88 23.06 10.74
N GLY A 71 12.16 21.80 10.38
CA GLY A 71 11.93 20.64 11.24
C GLY A 71 10.48 20.17 11.34
N VAL A 72 9.56 20.79 10.59
CA VAL A 72 8.14 20.40 10.55
C VAL A 72 7.81 19.83 9.18
N PHE A 73 7.30 18.61 9.15
CA PHE A 73 6.82 18.00 7.90
C PHE A 73 5.48 18.61 7.48
N LYS A 74 5.42 19.07 6.22
CA LYS A 74 4.20 19.55 5.58
C LYS A 74 3.83 18.62 4.44
N GLN A 75 2.56 18.30 4.32
CA GLN A 75 2.03 17.52 3.21
C GLN A 75 1.77 18.41 1.99
N GLU A 76 1.95 17.82 0.81
CA GLU A 76 1.63 18.44 -0.47
C GLU A 76 0.98 17.38 -1.37
N ILE A 77 -0.18 17.71 -1.95
CA ILE A 77 -0.81 16.87 -2.96
C ILE A 77 -0.50 17.49 -4.32
N LYS A 78 0.18 16.73 -5.16
CA LYS A 78 0.50 17.16 -6.51
C LYS A 78 -0.31 16.37 -7.52
N GLU A 79 -1.05 17.08 -8.37
CA GLU A 79 -1.71 16.47 -9.52
C GLU A 79 -0.72 16.34 -10.67
N VAL A 80 -0.64 15.13 -11.24
CA VAL A 80 0.29 14.82 -12.32
C VAL A 80 -0.40 13.97 -13.39
N LYS A 81 0.23 13.90 -14.55
CA LYS A 81 -0.21 13.06 -15.67
C LYS A 81 0.91 12.13 -16.07
N LEU A 82 0.61 10.85 -16.25
CA LEU A 82 1.61 9.90 -16.76
C LEU A 82 1.95 10.17 -18.21
N GLY A 83 3.18 9.85 -18.56
CA GLY A 83 3.68 9.81 -19.91
C GLY A 83 3.01 8.73 -20.75
N ASN A 84 3.38 8.72 -22.03
CA ASN A 84 3.06 7.67 -22.98
C ASN A 84 4.32 6.90 -23.40
N GLU A 85 5.43 7.14 -22.69
CA GLU A 85 6.70 6.47 -22.88
C GLU A 85 6.96 5.57 -21.69
N LEU A 86 7.48 4.39 -22.00
CA LEU A 86 7.84 3.36 -21.05
C LEU A 86 9.35 3.23 -21.04
N PHE A 87 9.92 3.39 -19.85
CA PHE A 87 11.34 3.23 -19.62
C PHE A 87 11.59 1.84 -19.05
N ILE A 88 12.57 1.14 -19.60
CA ILE A 88 12.96 -0.23 -19.21
C ILE A 88 14.41 -0.18 -18.77
N PHE A 89 14.69 -0.78 -17.62
CA PHE A 89 16.02 -0.86 -17.02
C PHE A 89 16.31 -2.31 -16.70
N ASP A 90 17.54 -2.73 -16.92
CA ASP A 90 18.07 -4.00 -16.45
C ASP A 90 18.59 -3.86 -15.01
N GLN A 91 18.30 -4.86 -14.20
CA GLN A 91 18.88 -5.02 -12.88
C GLN A 91 19.52 -6.40 -12.82
N GLU A 92 20.84 -6.41 -12.73
CA GLU A 92 21.62 -7.62 -12.47
C GLU A 92 21.37 -8.08 -11.03
N TYR A 93 21.13 -9.38 -10.85
CA TYR A 93 21.05 -10.01 -9.54
C TYR A 93 21.76 -11.36 -9.56
N ASP A 94 22.42 -11.66 -8.45
CA ASP A 94 23.15 -12.91 -8.26
C ASP A 94 22.16 -14.05 -7.96
N THR A 95 22.19 -15.12 -8.74
CA THR A 95 21.36 -16.31 -8.50
C THR A 95 22.05 -17.36 -7.63
N GLY A 96 23.25 -17.08 -7.11
CA GLY A 96 24.00 -17.92 -6.18
C GLY A 96 24.81 -19.05 -6.83
N ASP A 97 24.61 -19.31 -8.12
CA ASP A 97 25.27 -20.38 -8.88
C ASP A 97 26.04 -19.79 -10.07
N ASP A 98 27.06 -18.94 -9.86
CA ASP A 98 27.89 -18.32 -10.93
C ASP A 98 27.14 -17.62 -12.09
N HIS A 99 25.83 -17.43 -11.98
CA HIS A 99 24.95 -16.88 -13.01
C HIS A 99 24.45 -15.52 -12.53
N ILE A 100 24.65 -14.51 -13.38
CA ILE A 100 24.02 -13.21 -13.21
C ILE A 100 22.67 -13.28 -13.95
N GLY A 101 21.58 -13.18 -13.20
CA GLY A 101 20.25 -12.98 -13.76
C GLY A 101 20.04 -11.50 -14.09
N ILE A 102 19.35 -11.20 -15.19
CA ILE A 102 18.90 -9.84 -15.50
C ILE A 102 17.38 -9.75 -15.29
N ARG A 103 16.94 -8.92 -14.36
CA ARG A 103 15.54 -8.56 -14.18
C ARG A 103 15.27 -7.21 -14.83
N LEU A 104 14.26 -7.13 -15.71
CA LEU A 104 13.85 -5.86 -16.29
C LEU A 104 12.85 -5.14 -15.38
N ARG A 105 13.23 -3.97 -14.86
CA ARG A 105 12.36 -3.04 -14.14
C ARG A 105 11.80 -2.01 -15.11
N ARG A 106 10.51 -1.69 -14.98
CA ARG A 106 9.80 -0.81 -15.92
C ARG A 106 9.11 0.34 -15.20
N SER A 107 9.21 1.54 -15.78
CA SER A 107 8.65 2.77 -15.23
C SER A 107 7.95 3.63 -16.27
N LEU A 108 6.84 4.26 -15.89
CA LEU A 108 6.17 5.30 -16.69
C LEU A 108 6.50 6.68 -16.16
N ALA A 109 7.07 7.52 -17.01
CA ALA A 109 7.40 8.89 -16.67
C ALA A 109 6.19 9.70 -16.21
N ILE A 110 6.43 10.69 -15.37
CA ILE A 110 5.45 11.73 -15.02
C ILE A 110 5.73 12.97 -15.86
N LYS A 111 4.73 13.47 -16.59
CA LYS A 111 4.86 14.62 -17.51
C LYS A 111 4.93 15.99 -16.83
N SER A 112 4.77 16.09 -15.50
CA SER A 112 4.88 17.39 -14.81
C SER A 112 6.33 17.88 -14.88
N GLN A 113 6.55 19.13 -15.29
CA GLN A 113 7.85 19.78 -15.52
C GLN A 113 8.77 19.94 -14.29
N ASP A 114 8.56 19.18 -13.21
CA ASP A 114 9.48 19.22 -12.08
C ASP A 114 10.59 18.19 -12.26
N VAL A 115 11.73 18.71 -12.70
CA VAL A 115 13.05 18.08 -12.79
C VAL A 115 13.59 17.68 -11.39
N LYS A 116 12.79 17.78 -10.33
CA LYS A 116 13.19 17.51 -8.96
C LYS A 116 12.77 16.11 -8.57
N MET A 117 13.77 15.32 -8.17
CA MET A 117 13.61 13.99 -7.60
C MET A 117 12.45 13.96 -6.61
N VAL A 118 11.46 13.11 -6.88
CA VAL A 118 10.39 12.81 -5.92
C VAL A 118 10.86 11.58 -5.14
N TYR A 119 11.29 11.80 -3.89
CA TYR A 119 11.71 10.72 -3.01
C TYR A 119 10.51 10.20 -2.22
N GLY A 120 10.29 8.89 -2.23
CA GLY A 120 9.53 8.18 -1.18
C GLY A 120 8.03 8.46 -1.13
N VAL A 121 7.35 8.51 -2.28
CA VAL A 121 5.92 8.83 -2.33
C VAL A 121 5.15 7.83 -3.21
N VAL A 122 3.87 7.68 -2.88
CA VAL A 122 2.87 6.90 -3.62
C VAL A 122 2.04 7.80 -4.55
N ALA A 123 1.78 7.31 -5.75
CA ALA A 123 0.82 7.90 -6.69
C ALA A 123 -0.48 7.10 -6.71
N ILE A 124 -1.61 7.80 -6.58
CA ILE A 124 -2.97 7.23 -6.63
C ILE A 124 -3.69 7.78 -7.86
N PRO A 125 -4.29 6.96 -8.72
CA PRO A 125 -5.06 7.41 -9.87
C PRO A 125 -6.13 8.43 -9.48
N SER A 126 -6.26 9.52 -10.23
CA SER A 126 -7.24 10.59 -9.97
C SER A 126 -8.70 10.15 -10.18
N LYS A 127 -8.95 8.90 -10.63
CA LYS A 127 -10.30 8.31 -10.60
C LYS A 127 -10.81 8.09 -9.17
N TYR A 128 -9.90 8.01 -8.20
CA TYR A 128 -10.25 7.91 -6.78
C TYR A 128 -10.25 9.30 -6.15
N LYS A 129 -11.26 9.57 -5.31
CA LYS A 129 -11.34 10.82 -4.56
C LYS A 129 -10.46 10.72 -3.32
N VAL A 130 -9.35 11.46 -3.30
CA VAL A 130 -8.41 11.51 -2.17
C VAL A 130 -8.66 12.78 -1.36
N GLU A 131 -8.95 12.63 -0.08
CA GLU A 131 -9.35 13.73 0.82
C GLU A 131 -8.73 13.60 2.21
N ASP A 132 -8.78 14.67 2.99
CA ASP A 132 -8.38 14.70 4.40
C ASP A 132 -7.01 14.06 4.66
N VAL A 133 -6.05 14.29 3.76
CA VAL A 133 -4.69 13.79 3.94
C VAL A 133 -4.10 14.41 5.20
N LYS A 134 -3.48 13.60 6.02
CA LYS A 134 -2.78 14.00 7.23
C LYS A 134 -1.52 13.16 7.38
N ILE A 135 -0.43 13.82 7.76
CA ILE A 135 0.78 13.15 8.22
C ILE A 135 0.51 12.62 9.63
N LEU A 136 0.80 11.33 9.85
CA LEU A 136 0.65 10.70 11.16
C LEU A 136 1.70 11.24 12.13
N ASN A 137 1.24 11.68 13.29
CA ASN A 137 2.10 12.04 14.42
C ASN A 137 1.72 11.21 15.64
N LEU A 138 2.38 10.06 15.79
CA LEU A 138 2.06 9.11 16.84
C LEU A 138 2.74 9.47 18.16
N VAL A 139 1.96 9.45 19.23
CA VAL A 139 2.43 9.61 20.61
C VAL A 139 1.95 8.43 21.45
N GLU A 140 2.78 8.03 22.42
CA GLU A 140 2.37 6.99 23.37
C GLU A 140 1.19 7.48 24.22
N SER A 141 0.13 6.69 24.23
CA SER A 141 -1.13 6.95 24.92
C SER A 141 -1.02 6.53 26.38
N LYS A 142 -1.29 7.45 27.30
CA LYS A 142 -1.25 7.16 28.73
C LYS A 142 -2.54 6.50 29.19
N ASN A 143 -2.43 5.43 29.97
CA ASN A 143 -3.53 4.75 30.66
C ASN A 143 -4.63 4.15 29.75
N GLU A 144 -4.41 4.01 28.44
CA GLU A 144 -5.40 3.38 27.56
C GLU A 144 -5.13 1.89 27.29
N ASN A 145 -3.97 1.36 27.67
CA ASN A 145 -3.51 0.01 27.32
C ASN A 145 -4.53 -1.10 27.64
N GLU A 146 -5.21 -1.02 28.79
CA GLU A 146 -6.19 -2.03 29.20
C GLU A 146 -7.39 -2.10 28.25
N ILE A 147 -7.85 -0.95 27.73
CA ILE A 147 -8.97 -0.88 26.78
C ILE A 147 -8.63 -1.65 25.50
N TYR A 148 -7.44 -1.43 24.95
CA TYR A 148 -7.01 -2.08 23.71
C TYR A 148 -6.65 -3.56 23.91
N LEU A 149 -6.05 -3.92 25.06
CA LEU A 149 -5.80 -5.32 25.40
C LEU A 149 -7.10 -6.12 25.50
N ASN A 150 -8.14 -5.53 26.11
CA ASN A 150 -9.47 -6.14 26.16
C ASN A 150 -10.06 -6.28 24.75
N ALA A 151 -9.94 -5.25 23.90
CA ALA A 151 -10.39 -5.30 22.51
C ALA A 151 -9.69 -6.41 21.69
N VAL A 152 -8.39 -6.66 21.92
CA VAL A 152 -7.65 -7.78 21.31
C VAL A 152 -8.18 -9.13 21.83
N LYS A 153 -8.38 -9.26 23.15
CA LYS A 153 -8.88 -10.48 23.79
C LYS A 153 -10.28 -10.87 23.31
N GLU A 154 -11.12 -9.87 23.05
CA GLU A 154 -12.50 -10.03 22.59
C GLU A 154 -12.63 -10.19 21.07
N ASN A 155 -11.54 -10.07 20.30
CA ASN A 155 -11.53 -10.18 18.83
C ASN A 155 -11.72 -11.62 18.30
N LYS A 156 -12.42 -12.49 19.03
CA LYS A 156 -12.65 -13.89 18.62
C LYS A 156 -13.52 -13.94 17.37
N GLY A 157 -12.99 -14.54 16.30
CA GLY A 157 -13.67 -14.56 14.99
C GLY A 157 -13.61 -13.23 14.23
N GLY A 158 -12.82 -12.27 14.73
CA GLY A 158 -12.55 -11.00 14.06
C GLY A 158 -11.36 -11.06 13.11
N VAL A 159 -10.70 -9.92 12.93
CA VAL A 159 -9.54 -9.78 12.04
C VAL A 159 -8.31 -10.53 12.55
N LEU A 160 -8.19 -10.73 13.86
CA LEU A 160 -7.09 -11.45 14.48
C LEU A 160 -7.36 -12.95 14.54
N SER A 161 -6.42 -13.75 14.06
CA SER A 161 -6.45 -15.20 14.30
C SER A 161 -6.24 -15.52 15.78
N ALA A 162 -6.72 -16.69 16.24
CA ALA A 162 -6.50 -17.12 17.63
C ALA A 162 -5.00 -17.17 18.02
N LYS A 163 -4.14 -17.51 17.07
CA LYS A 163 -2.68 -17.47 17.23
C LYS A 163 -2.18 -16.05 17.48
N ASN A 164 -2.62 -15.08 16.66
CA ASN A 164 -2.21 -13.68 16.78
C ASN A 164 -2.70 -13.07 18.10
N ILE A 165 -3.94 -13.38 18.53
CA ILE A 165 -4.45 -12.96 19.84
C ILE A 165 -3.54 -13.49 20.96
N THR A 166 -3.19 -14.77 20.91
CA THR A 166 -2.32 -15.39 21.91
C THR A 166 -0.94 -14.74 21.95
N GLU A 167 -0.38 -14.45 20.77
CA GLU A 167 0.93 -13.82 20.64
C GLU A 167 0.95 -12.41 21.25
N VAL A 168 -0.02 -11.56 20.91
CA VAL A 168 -0.13 -10.20 21.47
C VAL A 168 -0.31 -10.27 22.99
N LEU A 169 -1.23 -11.10 23.49
CA LEU A 169 -1.51 -11.23 24.92
C LEU A 169 -0.32 -11.80 25.72
N SER A 170 0.50 -12.65 25.11
CA SER A 170 1.71 -13.21 25.76
C SER A 170 2.75 -12.12 26.06
N ARG A 171 2.72 -11.01 25.31
CA ARG A 171 3.63 -9.87 25.44
C ARG A 171 3.01 -8.66 26.13
N LYS A 172 1.88 -8.82 26.83
CA LYS A 172 1.14 -7.70 27.49
C LYS A 172 1.99 -6.77 28.37
N LYS A 173 3.10 -7.26 28.93
CA LYS A 173 4.04 -6.44 29.73
C LYS A 173 4.75 -5.36 28.91
N TYR A 174 4.88 -5.56 27.61
CA TYR A 174 5.53 -4.67 26.65
C TYR A 174 4.51 -3.97 25.74
N PHE A 175 3.22 -4.04 26.09
CA PHE A 175 2.17 -3.45 25.29
C PHE A 175 2.09 -1.95 25.58
N SER A 176 2.29 -1.15 24.54
CA SER A 176 2.10 0.31 24.55
C SER A 176 1.27 0.69 23.34
N ILE A 177 0.30 1.59 23.55
CA ILE A 177 -0.53 2.10 22.47
C ILE A 177 -0.01 3.45 22.02
N PHE A 178 0.10 3.61 20.71
CA PHE A 178 0.44 4.86 20.06
C PHE A 178 -0.78 5.35 19.31
N SER A 179 -1.17 6.60 19.53
CA SER A 179 -2.28 7.26 18.84
C SER A 179 -1.86 8.62 18.32
N ASP A 180 -2.61 9.13 17.36
CA ASP A 180 -2.45 10.49 16.88
C ASP A 180 -3.49 11.37 17.59
N PRO A 181 -3.08 12.39 18.38
CA PRO A 181 -4.00 13.27 19.10
C PRO A 181 -5.01 13.98 18.19
N GLU A 182 -4.64 14.26 16.94
CA GLU A 182 -5.52 14.89 15.96
C GLU A 182 -6.42 13.89 15.23
N ASN A 183 -6.18 12.58 15.41
CA ASN A 183 -6.92 11.49 14.82
C ASN A 183 -7.17 10.37 15.86
N PRO A 184 -7.95 10.65 16.93
CA PRO A 184 -8.11 9.75 18.08
C PRO A 184 -8.81 8.42 17.74
N ARG A 185 -9.36 8.31 16.52
CA ARG A 185 -9.94 7.08 16.00
C ARG A 185 -8.86 6.05 15.67
N PHE A 186 -7.67 6.46 15.27
CA PHE A 186 -6.58 5.57 14.86
C PHE A 186 -5.59 5.35 16.00
N ALA A 187 -5.20 4.09 16.19
CA ALA A 187 -4.13 3.73 17.12
C ALA A 187 -3.38 2.47 16.64
N THR A 188 -2.20 2.22 17.19
CA THR A 188 -1.40 1.03 16.92
C THR A 188 -0.60 0.62 18.15
N ASP A 189 -0.42 -0.67 18.37
CA ASP A 189 0.54 -1.21 19.36
C ASP A 189 1.88 -1.61 18.72
N GLY A 190 2.06 -1.25 17.45
CA GLY A 190 3.19 -1.67 16.62
C GLY A 190 2.98 -3.00 15.89
N GLY A 191 2.00 -3.83 16.26
CA GLY A 191 1.66 -5.09 15.56
C GLY A 191 0.22 -5.13 15.01
N VAL A 192 -0.67 -4.38 15.64
CA VAL A 192 -2.11 -4.32 15.39
C VAL A 192 -2.49 -2.86 15.13
N LEU A 193 -3.26 -2.64 14.07
CA LEU A 193 -3.92 -1.35 13.83
C LEU A 193 -5.31 -1.39 14.43
N PHE A 194 -5.70 -0.28 15.04
CA PHE A 194 -6.99 -0.07 15.65
C PHE A 194 -7.73 1.09 14.98
N LEU A 195 -9.03 0.92 14.82
CA LEU A 195 -9.96 1.99 14.45
C LEU A 195 -11.10 2.01 15.46
N ASP A 196 -11.38 3.18 16.03
CA ASP A 196 -12.41 3.35 17.07
C ASP A 196 -12.24 2.34 18.22
N LYS A 197 -10.98 2.16 18.66
CA LYS A 197 -10.53 1.22 19.70
C LYS A 197 -10.76 -0.27 19.39
N LYS A 198 -11.08 -0.63 18.14
CA LYS A 198 -11.27 -2.01 17.68
C LYS A 198 -10.12 -2.47 16.79
N PRO A 199 -9.62 -3.71 16.91
CA PRO A 199 -8.62 -4.25 15.99
C PRO A 199 -9.17 -4.33 14.57
N VAL A 200 -8.47 -3.72 13.61
CA VAL A 200 -8.86 -3.72 12.19
C VAL A 200 -7.81 -4.31 11.27
N PHE A 201 -6.57 -4.45 11.71
CA PHE A 201 -5.53 -5.09 10.90
C PHE A 201 -4.41 -5.63 11.77
N TYR A 202 -3.80 -6.74 11.38
CA TYR A 202 -2.60 -7.27 12.02
C TYR A 202 -1.53 -7.56 11.00
N ASN A 203 -0.29 -7.22 11.35
CA ASN A 203 0.86 -7.53 10.53
C ASN A 203 1.93 -8.22 11.39
N TYR A 204 2.37 -9.41 10.97
CA TYR A 204 3.35 -10.20 11.70
C TYR A 204 4.72 -9.50 11.82
N HIS A 205 5.14 -8.76 10.79
CA HIS A 205 6.33 -7.93 10.82
C HIS A 205 6.19 -6.66 11.68
N GLY A 206 4.98 -6.37 12.13
CA GLY A 206 4.64 -5.11 12.77
C GLY A 206 4.72 -3.91 11.82
N PHE A 207 4.65 -2.73 12.41
CA PHE A 207 4.52 -1.43 11.74
C PHE A 207 5.70 -0.51 12.09
N SER A 208 6.84 -1.12 12.43
CA SER A 208 7.95 -0.47 13.13
C SER A 208 8.99 0.22 12.25
N PRO A 209 8.57 1.15 11.38
CA PRO A 209 9.38 2.34 11.25
C PRO A 209 8.58 3.61 11.59
N PHE A 210 7.26 3.70 11.36
CA PHE A 210 6.51 4.95 11.62
C PHE A 210 6.09 5.17 13.07
N VAL A 211 6.26 4.17 13.94
CA VAL A 211 6.00 4.30 15.39
C VAL A 211 7.22 4.83 16.14
N ASN A 212 8.44 4.51 15.68
CA ASN A 212 9.69 4.72 16.42
C ASN A 212 10.76 5.51 15.65
N GLU A 213 10.65 5.65 14.32
CA GLU A 213 11.63 6.36 13.51
C GLU A 213 11.03 7.68 13.01
N SER A 214 11.59 8.80 13.48
CA SER A 214 11.21 10.15 13.06
C SER A 214 11.32 10.40 11.55
N ARG A 215 11.97 9.50 10.80
CA ARG A 215 12.17 9.57 9.35
C ARG A 215 11.20 8.73 8.54
N SER A 216 10.37 7.90 9.18
CA SER A 216 9.41 7.06 8.46
C SER A 216 8.00 7.62 8.58
N ILE A 217 7.59 8.35 7.54
CA ILE A 217 6.31 9.06 7.53
C ILE A 217 5.18 8.13 7.09
N GLY A 218 4.12 8.09 7.90
CA GLY A 218 2.83 7.51 7.54
C GLY A 218 1.80 8.59 7.24
N PHE A 219 0.80 8.26 6.43
CA PHE A 219 -0.32 9.13 6.10
C PHE A 219 -1.63 8.46 6.49
N LEU A 220 -2.55 9.24 7.05
CA LEU A 220 -3.97 8.92 7.12
C LEU A 220 -4.71 9.80 6.12
N PHE A 221 -5.59 9.22 5.33
CA PHE A 221 -6.41 9.95 4.36
C PHE A 221 -7.64 9.16 3.98
N LYS A 222 -8.59 9.80 3.30
CA LYS A 222 -9.76 9.15 2.75
C LYS A 222 -9.57 8.83 1.27
N VAL A 223 -9.93 7.61 0.88
CA VAL A 223 -10.09 7.22 -0.53
C VAL A 223 -11.53 6.84 -0.77
N ASP A 224 -12.23 7.65 -1.56
CA ASP A 224 -13.68 7.56 -1.78
C ASP A 224 -14.45 7.54 -0.44
N GLY A 225 -14.07 8.42 0.48
CA GLY A 225 -14.66 8.55 1.82
C GLY A 225 -14.17 7.54 2.87
N ARG A 226 -13.45 6.48 2.48
CA ARG A 226 -12.97 5.44 3.40
C ARG A 226 -11.61 5.78 3.99
N LEU A 227 -11.46 5.70 5.31
CA LEU A 227 -10.19 5.98 5.96
C LEU A 227 -9.14 4.91 5.66
N CYS A 228 -8.00 5.35 5.14
CA CYS A 228 -6.87 4.51 4.77
C CYS A 228 -5.59 4.97 5.48
N LEU A 229 -4.73 4.01 5.80
CA LEU A 229 -3.36 4.21 6.23
C LEU A 229 -2.43 3.92 5.05
N LEU A 230 -1.49 4.83 4.76
CA LEU A 230 -0.34 4.54 3.92
C LEU A 230 0.93 4.72 4.73
N ALA A 231 1.72 3.67 4.89
CA ALA A 231 2.99 3.75 5.58
C ALA A 231 3.99 2.76 5.01
N ARG A 232 5.27 3.00 5.26
CA ARG A 232 6.34 2.07 4.90
C ARG A 232 6.50 1.01 5.98
N PHE A 233 6.44 -0.27 5.64
CA PHE A 233 6.67 -1.38 6.57
C PHE A 233 6.90 -2.69 5.80
N GLY A 234 7.28 -3.77 6.49
CA GLY A 234 7.38 -5.10 5.88
C GLY A 234 6.00 -5.75 5.88
N TYR A 235 5.46 -6.14 4.74
CA TYR A 235 4.08 -6.65 4.67
C TYR A 235 4.05 -8.18 4.73
N SER A 236 3.15 -8.72 5.55
CA SER A 236 2.87 -10.17 5.59
C SER A 236 1.48 -10.43 5.01
N MET A 237 1.39 -11.31 4.03
CA MET A 237 0.12 -11.81 3.52
C MET A 237 -0.07 -13.27 3.89
N GLN A 238 -1.26 -13.63 4.36
CA GLN A 238 -1.61 -15.02 4.54
C GLN A 238 -2.27 -15.56 3.26
N ARG A 239 -1.62 -16.51 2.59
CA ARG A 239 -2.11 -17.11 1.33
C ARG A 239 -2.02 -18.62 1.42
N LYS A 240 -3.15 -19.30 1.19
CA LYS A 240 -3.25 -20.78 1.19
C LYS A 240 -2.62 -21.45 2.44
N GLY A 241 -2.77 -20.86 3.62
CA GLY A 241 -2.24 -21.39 4.87
C GLY A 241 -0.77 -21.02 5.18
N TRP A 242 -0.07 -20.35 4.27
CA TRP A 242 1.30 -19.89 4.46
C TRP A 242 1.36 -18.37 4.66
N ILE A 243 2.40 -17.91 5.36
CA ILE A 243 2.73 -16.48 5.49
C ILE A 243 3.74 -16.15 4.41
N GLU A 244 3.31 -15.37 3.43
CA GLU A 244 4.15 -14.78 2.39
C GLU A 244 4.70 -13.46 2.93
N LYS A 245 6.03 -13.34 2.94
CA LYS A 245 6.74 -12.14 3.40
C LYS A 245 7.06 -11.28 2.18
N MET A 246 6.52 -10.08 2.15
CA MET A 246 6.80 -9.10 1.11
C MET A 246 7.96 -8.20 1.53
N THR A 247 8.58 -7.56 0.54
CA THR A 247 9.64 -6.58 0.76
C THR A 247 9.15 -5.36 1.57
N TYR A 248 10.09 -4.58 2.09
CA TYR A 248 9.77 -3.35 2.81
C TYR A 248 9.39 -2.24 1.84
N ASP A 249 8.14 -1.81 1.88
CA ASP A 249 7.57 -0.88 0.90
C ASP A 249 6.43 -0.05 1.53
N TYR A 250 5.89 0.92 0.80
CA TYR A 250 4.68 1.64 1.16
C TYR A 250 3.44 0.80 0.85
N TYR A 251 2.75 0.39 1.91
CA TYR A 251 1.53 -0.39 1.83
C TYR A 251 0.31 0.43 2.23
N LEU A 252 -0.75 0.31 1.45
CA LEU A 252 -2.04 0.96 1.70
C LEU A 252 -2.97 -0.01 2.43
N ILE A 253 -3.43 0.37 3.61
CA ILE A 253 -4.40 -0.38 4.42
C ILE A 253 -5.72 0.39 4.48
N ASP A 254 -6.80 -0.21 3.97
CA ASP A 254 -8.17 0.25 4.19
C ASP A 254 -8.59 -0.17 5.60
N LEU A 255 -8.64 0.80 6.51
CA LEU A 255 -8.90 0.57 7.93
C LEU A 255 -10.36 0.17 8.18
N GLU A 256 -11.27 0.59 7.31
CA GLU A 256 -12.70 0.26 7.44
C GLU A 256 -13.03 -1.13 6.88
N ARG A 257 -12.29 -1.58 5.86
CA ARG A 257 -12.45 -2.93 5.28
C ARG A 257 -11.49 -3.98 5.83
N ALA A 258 -10.60 -3.60 6.76
CA ALA A 258 -9.57 -4.49 7.29
C ALA A 258 -8.70 -5.13 6.19
N LYS A 259 -8.38 -4.37 5.13
CA LYS A 259 -7.75 -4.91 3.92
C LYS A 259 -6.52 -4.12 3.52
N GLY A 260 -5.40 -4.81 3.35
CA GLY A 260 -4.22 -4.25 2.71
C GLY A 260 -4.24 -4.43 1.20
N TYR A 261 -3.67 -3.46 0.50
CA TYR A 261 -3.47 -3.48 -0.94
C TYR A 261 -1.98 -3.48 -1.23
N LEU A 262 -1.59 -4.23 -2.27
CA LEU A 262 -0.23 -4.21 -2.79
C LEU A 262 -0.06 -3.05 -3.78
N PRO A 263 1.11 -2.41 -3.83
CA PRO A 263 1.42 -1.48 -4.90
C PRO A 263 1.49 -2.23 -6.22
N MET A 264 1.21 -1.53 -7.32
CA MET A 264 1.03 -2.14 -8.63
C MET A 264 2.25 -2.96 -9.09
N HIS A 265 3.48 -2.53 -8.81
CA HIS A 265 4.69 -3.26 -9.22
C HIS A 265 4.88 -4.60 -8.50
N LEU A 266 4.22 -4.82 -7.35
CA LEU A 266 4.25 -6.10 -6.62
C LEU A 266 3.06 -7.00 -6.95
N ARG A 267 2.16 -6.59 -7.85
CA ARG A 267 1.04 -7.44 -8.27
C ARG A 267 1.48 -8.33 -9.41
N GLU A 268 1.63 -9.62 -9.13
CA GLU A 268 1.87 -10.63 -10.17
C GLU A 268 0.73 -10.62 -11.20
N GLU A 269 1.09 -10.72 -12.48
CA GLU A 269 0.09 -11.00 -13.51
C GLU A 269 -0.43 -12.43 -13.34
N LYS A 270 -1.75 -12.58 -13.28
CA LYS A 270 -2.43 -13.87 -13.40
C LYS A 270 -2.85 -14.13 -14.84
#